data_AF-A0A9P9BQ83-F1
#
_entry.id   AF-A0A9P9BQ83-F1
#
_cell.length_a   1.000
_cell.length_b   1.000
_cell.length_c   1.000
_cell.angle_alpha   90.00
_cell.angle_beta   90.00
_cell.angle_gamma   90.00
#
_symmetry.space_group_name_H-M   'P 1'
#
loop_
_entity.id
_entity.type
_entity.pdbx_description
1 polymer ?
#
loop_
_entity_poly.entity_id
_entity_poly.type
_entity_poly.pdbx_seq_one_letter_code
_entity_poly.pdbx_strand_id
1 'polypeptide(L)'
;MALGGPMFSEFLLMSMYASASRLVYGMGVDEQRTQGDLFTRLAKEYLAKELDGPTKITTIQGLLLLSARECVLGEISQGWNHAGLAFRMIQDLGVHLAPSEVAGSSSLSLEEQATRDRLFWAAFIWDKSMSLALGREPTLAARKNRDPSSMADFDDDNEPWTPYSADPASCSPAFLSYVYQPKQRVAAFRFYAHVCLVGCLLVLRETHLLTGLRHLADRFFMASSWNSTAQRAGSLSANVEPPSLSCVNGSMPCGSLSPTA
;
A
#
# COMPACT_ATOMS: atom_id res chain seq x y z
N MET A 1 19.51 -5.18 23.72
CA MET A 1 19.12 -5.81 22.43
C MET A 1 20.15 -5.44 21.39
N ALA A 2 21.06 -6.32 21.05
CA ALA A 2 22.03 -6.11 19.98
C ALA A 2 22.45 -7.49 19.48
N LEU A 3 21.98 -7.88 18.29
CA LEU A 3 22.21 -9.18 17.63
C LEU A 3 21.42 -10.36 18.24
N GLY A 4 20.62 -11.06 17.42
CA GLY A 4 19.94 -12.31 17.79
C GLY A 4 18.58 -12.20 18.51
N GLY A 5 18.01 -11.00 18.64
CA GLY A 5 16.65 -10.82 19.18
C GLY A 5 15.55 -11.17 18.16
N PRO A 6 14.28 -11.31 18.60
CA PRO A 6 13.15 -11.64 17.70
C PRO A 6 12.90 -10.59 16.63
N MET A 7 13.33 -9.34 16.88
CA MET A 7 13.22 -8.19 15.98
C MET A 7 14.53 -7.90 15.22
N PHE A 8 15.41 -8.89 15.09
CA PHE A 8 16.67 -8.78 14.37
C PHE A 8 16.66 -9.60 13.07
N SER A 9 17.29 -9.07 12.03
CA SER A 9 17.57 -9.77 10.77
C SER A 9 18.78 -9.11 10.12
N GLU A 10 19.66 -9.90 9.51
CA GLU A 10 20.77 -9.38 8.70
C GLU A 10 20.28 -8.55 7.53
N PHE A 11 19.17 -8.95 6.90
CA PHE A 11 18.54 -8.17 5.84
C PHE A 11 18.08 -6.80 6.34
N LEU A 12 17.40 -6.76 7.49
CA LEU A 12 16.95 -5.50 8.09
C LEU A 12 18.16 -4.61 8.44
N LEU A 13 19.19 -5.19 9.06
CA LEU A 13 20.40 -4.45 9.43
C LEU A 13 21.09 -3.84 8.21
N MET A 14 21.29 -4.62 7.15
CA MET A 14 21.90 -4.13 5.91
C MET A 14 21.04 -3.05 5.24
N SER A 15 19.70 -3.17 5.29
CA SER A 15 18.78 -2.15 4.78
C SER A 15 18.87 -0.84 5.56
N MET A 16 19.06 -0.91 6.88
CA MET A 16 19.29 0.25 7.73
C MET A 16 20.63 0.92 7.38
N TYR A 17 21.72 0.16 7.26
CA TYR A 17 23.03 0.70 6.88
C TYR A 17 23.03 1.32 5.49
N ALA A 18 22.37 0.67 4.53
CA ALA A 18 22.19 1.20 3.19
C ALA A 18 21.50 2.57 3.18
N SER A 19 20.49 2.75 4.04
CA SER A 19 19.76 4.02 4.18
C SER A 19 20.58 5.07 4.94
N ALA A 20 21.24 4.66 6.03
CA ALA A 20 22.01 5.55 6.91
C ALA A 20 23.31 6.05 6.27
N SER A 21 23.91 5.31 5.34
CA SER A 21 25.17 5.68 4.65
C SER A 21 25.17 7.11 4.09
N ARG A 22 24.00 7.62 3.68
CA ARG A 22 23.81 8.96 3.12
C ARG A 22 23.76 10.09 4.16
N LEU A 23 23.63 9.73 5.44
CA LEU A 23 23.50 10.66 6.55
C LEU A 23 24.78 10.73 7.39
N VAL A 24 25.82 9.98 7.01
CA VAL A 24 27.10 9.96 7.74
C VAL A 24 27.88 11.23 7.45
N TYR A 25 28.04 12.05 8.48
CA TYR A 25 28.83 13.28 8.43
C TYR A 25 30.33 12.98 8.27
N GLY A 26 31.04 13.85 7.54
CA GLY A 26 32.49 13.75 7.36
C GLY A 26 32.95 12.81 6.24
N MET A 27 32.05 12.06 5.61
CA MET A 27 32.36 11.27 4.40
C MET A 27 32.01 12.04 3.13
N GLY A 28 32.79 11.82 2.07
CA GLY A 28 32.49 12.36 0.75
C GLY A 28 31.23 11.74 0.14
N VAL A 29 30.55 12.47 -0.74
CA VAL A 29 29.29 11.99 -1.38
C VAL A 29 29.49 10.67 -2.13
N ASP A 30 30.62 10.52 -2.83
CA ASP A 30 30.95 9.29 -3.57
C ASP A 30 31.23 8.11 -2.64
N GLU A 31 31.82 8.36 -1.48
CA GLU A 31 32.07 7.35 -0.46
C GLU A 31 30.76 6.89 0.19
N GLN A 32 29.90 7.84 0.57
CA GLN A 32 28.54 7.55 1.06
C GLN A 32 27.76 6.69 0.07
N ARG A 33 27.83 7.02 -1.23
CA ARG A 33 27.18 6.25 -2.29
C ARG A 33 27.75 4.84 -2.38
N THR A 34 29.07 4.71 -2.44
CA THR A 34 29.77 3.42 -2.56
C THR A 34 29.43 2.49 -1.40
N GLN A 35 29.46 3.00 -0.16
CA GLN A 35 29.06 2.23 1.02
C GLN A 35 27.58 1.85 0.99
N GLY A 36 26.70 2.79 0.63
CA GLY A 36 25.27 2.52 0.52
C GLY A 36 24.97 1.42 -0.51
N ASP A 37 25.68 1.41 -1.63
CA ASP A 37 25.51 0.42 -2.70
C ASP A 37 26.03 -0.96 -2.27
N LEU A 38 27.15 -1.00 -1.52
CA LEU A 38 27.64 -2.22 -0.87
C LEU A 38 26.57 -2.83 0.06
N PHE A 39 26.03 -2.04 0.98
CA PHE A 39 25.01 -2.53 1.92
C PHE A 39 23.72 -2.92 1.22
N THR A 40 23.34 -2.23 0.14
CA THR A 40 22.16 -2.59 -0.66
C THR A 40 22.34 -3.94 -1.35
N ARG A 41 23.52 -4.20 -1.91
CA ARG A 41 23.83 -5.49 -2.51
C ARG A 41 23.73 -6.61 -1.46
N LEU A 42 24.34 -6.41 -0.30
CA LEU A 42 24.25 -7.36 0.81
C LEU A 42 22.81 -7.56 1.28
N ALA A 43 22.02 -6.49 1.41
CA ALA A 43 20.61 -6.57 1.76
C ALA A 43 19.83 -7.45 0.78
N LYS A 44 20.03 -7.28 -0.54
CA LYS A 44 19.37 -8.11 -1.56
C LYS A 44 19.78 -9.58 -1.49
N GLU A 45 21.05 -9.87 -1.18
CA GLU A 45 21.54 -11.24 -0.97
C GLU A 45 20.88 -11.90 0.26
N TYR A 46 20.71 -11.16 1.37
CA TYR A 46 20.02 -11.66 2.55
C TYR A 46 18.50 -11.79 2.34
N LEU A 47 17.88 -10.84 1.63
CA LEU A 47 16.46 -10.90 1.28
C LEU A 47 16.15 -12.19 0.52
N ALA A 48 16.95 -12.55 -0.47
CA ALA A 48 16.76 -13.78 -1.23
C ALA A 48 16.69 -15.02 -0.32
N LYS A 49 17.54 -15.08 0.73
CA LYS A 49 17.53 -16.17 1.72
C LYS A 49 16.32 -16.12 2.66
N GLU A 50 15.86 -14.92 3.04
CA GLU A 50 14.69 -14.78 3.90
C GLU A 50 13.38 -15.16 3.20
N LEU A 51 13.31 -14.98 1.88
CA LEU A 51 12.12 -15.31 1.08
C LEU A 51 11.88 -16.82 0.95
N ASP A 52 12.88 -17.66 1.21
CA ASP A 52 12.71 -19.12 1.30
C ASP A 52 12.07 -19.55 2.64
N GLY A 53 11.97 -18.63 3.61
CA GLY A 53 11.44 -18.87 4.94
C GLY A 53 10.01 -18.32 5.15
N PRO A 54 9.46 -18.48 6.37
CA PRO A 54 8.19 -17.86 6.71
C PRO A 54 8.32 -16.33 6.72
N THR A 55 7.21 -15.64 6.44
CA THR A 55 7.11 -14.18 6.52
C THR A 55 7.48 -13.66 7.91
N LYS A 56 8.36 -12.66 7.97
CA LYS A 56 8.78 -12.01 9.23
C LYS A 56 8.53 -10.52 9.19
N ILE A 57 8.27 -9.95 10.38
CA ILE A 57 8.12 -8.50 10.59
C ILE A 57 9.38 -7.74 10.15
N THR A 58 10.55 -8.28 10.46
CA THR A 58 11.84 -7.68 10.12
C THR A 58 12.07 -7.60 8.61
N THR A 59 11.63 -8.61 7.86
CA THR A 59 11.67 -8.59 6.39
C THR A 59 10.75 -7.50 5.83
N ILE A 60 9.56 -7.32 6.38
CA ILE A 60 8.67 -6.22 5.96
C ILE A 60 9.33 -4.86 6.22
N GLN A 61 9.92 -4.67 7.41
CA GLN A 61 10.64 -3.43 7.76
C GLN A 61 11.81 -3.15 6.81
N GLY A 62 12.61 -4.17 6.51
CA GLY A 62 13.74 -4.07 5.58
C GLY A 62 13.28 -3.71 4.17
N LEU A 63 12.20 -4.33 3.68
CA LEU A 63 11.65 -4.05 2.36
C LEU A 63 11.13 -2.62 2.23
N LEU A 64 10.48 -2.07 3.27
CA LEU A 64 10.04 -0.67 3.28
C LEU A 64 11.23 0.30 3.22
N LEU A 65 12.30 0.03 3.98
CA LEU A 65 13.53 0.83 3.96
C LEU A 65 14.23 0.75 2.60
N LEU A 66 14.36 -0.46 2.04
CA LEU A 66 14.98 -0.69 0.74
C LEU A 66 14.18 0.00 -0.38
N SER A 67 12.85 -0.10 -0.33
CA SER A 67 11.94 0.59 -1.24
C SER A 67 12.15 2.11 -1.22
N ALA A 68 12.19 2.72 -0.02
CA ALA A 68 12.41 4.14 0.13
C ALA A 68 13.79 4.55 -0.42
N ARG A 69 14.84 3.78 -0.13
CA ARG A 69 16.19 4.06 -0.64
C ARG A 69 16.22 4.08 -2.16
N GLU A 70 15.68 3.06 -2.81
CA GLU A 70 15.68 2.93 -4.27
C GLU A 70 14.92 4.08 -4.93
N CYS A 71 13.78 4.49 -4.37
CA CYS A 71 13.05 5.65 -4.86
C CYS A 71 13.90 6.93 -4.82
N VAL A 72 14.65 7.16 -3.74
CA VAL A 72 15.49 8.35 -3.64
C VAL A 72 16.69 8.31 -4.60
N LEU A 73 17.14 7.13 -5.00
CA LEU A 73 18.18 7.00 -6.04
C LEU A 73 17.63 7.08 -7.47
N GLY A 74 16.32 7.24 -7.64
CA GLY A 74 15.67 7.28 -8.95
C GLY A 74 15.26 5.91 -9.49
N GLU A 75 15.53 4.82 -8.76
CA GLU A 75 15.18 3.45 -9.12
C GLU A 75 13.71 3.13 -8.74
N ILE A 76 12.78 3.96 -9.22
CA ILE A 76 11.39 3.98 -8.74
C ILE A 76 10.67 2.65 -8.99
N SER A 77 10.94 1.99 -10.11
CA SER A 77 10.35 0.69 -10.43
C SER A 77 10.77 -0.39 -9.43
N GLN A 78 12.05 -0.39 -9.02
CA GLN A 78 12.54 -1.31 -8.00
C GLN A 78 11.91 -0.99 -6.65
N GLY A 79 11.87 0.30 -6.29
CA GLY A 79 11.27 0.74 -5.04
C GLY A 79 9.80 0.33 -4.94
N TRP A 80 9.04 0.47 -6.02
CA TRP A 80 7.64 0.04 -6.08
C TRP A 80 7.48 -1.47 -5.90
N ASN A 81 8.36 -2.28 -6.50
CA ASN A 81 8.31 -3.74 -6.38
C ASN A 81 8.60 -4.20 -4.94
N HIS A 82 9.63 -3.63 -4.29
CA HIS A 82 9.93 -3.96 -2.89
C HIS A 82 8.80 -3.52 -1.94
N ALA A 83 8.17 -2.36 -2.18
CA ALA A 83 6.99 -1.94 -1.43
C ALA A 83 5.83 -2.93 -1.61
N GLY A 84 5.52 -3.32 -2.85
CA GLY A 84 4.48 -4.30 -3.15
C GLY A 84 4.70 -5.64 -2.45
N LEU A 85 5.95 -6.12 -2.40
CA LEU A 85 6.30 -7.33 -1.65
C LEU A 85 6.06 -7.15 -0.15
N ALA A 86 6.46 -6.02 0.44
CA ALA A 86 6.19 -5.71 1.84
C ALA A 86 4.68 -5.70 2.15
N PHE A 87 3.87 -5.12 1.27
CA PHE A 87 2.41 -5.05 1.46
C PHE A 87 1.76 -6.44 1.42
N ARG A 88 2.21 -7.32 0.53
CA ARG A 88 1.73 -8.72 0.48
C ARG A 88 2.13 -9.49 1.74
N MET A 89 3.33 -9.27 2.25
CA MET A 89 3.80 -9.87 3.50
C MET A 89 3.02 -9.34 4.74
N ILE A 90 2.61 -8.06 4.74
CA ILE A 90 1.70 -7.50 5.76
C ILE A 90 0.34 -8.20 5.72
N GLN A 91 -0.15 -8.53 4.53
CA GLN A 91 -1.39 -9.28 4.36
C GLN A 91 -1.26 -10.71 4.88
N ASP A 92 -0.16 -11.39 4.52
CA ASP A 92 0.16 -12.75 4.95
C ASP A 92 0.20 -12.90 6.49
N LEU A 93 0.82 -11.94 7.20
CA LEU A 93 0.84 -11.95 8.67
C LEU A 93 -0.45 -11.46 9.34
N GLY A 94 -1.46 -11.01 8.58
CA GLY A 94 -2.67 -10.42 9.13
C GLY A 94 -2.46 -9.08 9.85
N VAL A 95 -1.34 -8.38 9.63
CA VAL A 95 -1.00 -7.11 10.30
C VAL A 95 -1.98 -5.98 9.90
N HIS A 96 -2.61 -6.11 8.75
CA HIS A 96 -3.68 -5.25 8.25
C HIS A 96 -5.04 -5.49 8.93
N LEU A 97 -5.21 -6.51 9.75
CA LEU A 97 -6.46 -6.81 10.45
C LEU A 97 -6.46 -6.14 11.83
N ALA A 98 -7.65 -6.02 12.43
CA ALA A 98 -7.72 -5.66 13.84
C ALA A 98 -7.18 -6.80 14.70
N PRO A 99 -6.50 -6.54 15.85
CA PRO A 99 -5.99 -7.61 16.72
C PRO A 99 -7.08 -8.64 17.08
N SER A 100 -8.29 -8.18 17.38
CA SER A 100 -9.45 -9.05 17.67
C SER A 100 -9.85 -10.01 16.55
N GLU A 101 -9.44 -9.75 15.31
CA GLU A 101 -9.75 -10.57 14.13
C GLU A 101 -8.64 -11.59 13.82
N VAL A 102 -7.48 -11.50 14.48
CA VAL A 102 -6.35 -12.40 14.27
C VAL A 102 -6.37 -13.51 15.32
N ALA A 103 -6.52 -14.76 14.88
CA ALA A 103 -6.40 -15.91 15.78
C ALA A 103 -5.02 -15.91 16.46
N GLY A 104 -5.00 -15.99 17.79
CA GLY A 104 -3.75 -15.92 18.58
C GLY A 104 -3.24 -14.50 18.86
N SER A 105 -3.95 -13.42 18.48
CA SER A 105 -3.54 -12.06 18.88
C SER A 105 -3.53 -11.86 20.40
N SER A 106 -4.31 -12.63 21.15
CA SER A 106 -4.35 -12.57 22.61
C SER A 106 -3.05 -13.03 23.27
N SER A 107 -2.16 -13.69 22.54
CA SER A 107 -0.83 -14.10 23.04
C SER A 107 0.30 -13.13 22.68
N LEU A 108 0.01 -12.05 21.95
CA LEU A 108 1.03 -11.05 21.62
C LEU A 108 1.28 -10.12 22.82
N SER A 109 2.55 -9.79 23.05
CA SER A 109 2.91 -8.75 24.00
C SER A 109 2.47 -7.36 23.51
N LEU A 110 2.36 -6.40 24.43
CA LEU A 110 2.03 -5.01 24.10
C LEU A 110 3.06 -4.38 23.14
N GLU A 111 4.34 -4.74 23.31
CA GLU A 111 5.43 -4.26 22.44
C GLU A 111 5.30 -4.80 21.01
N GLU A 112 5.01 -6.09 20.86
CA GLU A 112 4.78 -6.71 19.55
C GLU A 112 3.54 -6.13 18.86
N GLN A 113 2.45 -5.93 19.61
CA GLN A 113 1.24 -5.32 19.08
C GLN A 113 1.52 -3.91 18.55
N ALA A 114 2.17 -3.08 19.36
CA ALA A 114 2.51 -1.73 18.95
C ALA A 114 3.52 -1.68 17.79
N THR A 115 4.43 -2.64 17.70
CA THR A 115 5.34 -2.80 16.56
C THR A 115 4.58 -3.10 15.27
N ARG A 116 3.64 -4.05 15.31
CA ARG A 116 2.76 -4.36 14.17
C ARG A 116 1.89 -3.17 13.77
N ASP A 117 1.43 -2.41 14.76
CA ASP A 117 0.60 -1.23 14.54
C ASP A 117 1.35 -0.14 13.79
N ARG A 118 2.56 0.19 14.24
CA ARG A 118 3.46 1.14 13.60
C ARG A 118 3.86 0.67 12.21
N LEU A 119 4.17 -0.62 12.06
CA LEU A 119 4.55 -1.20 10.77
C LEU A 119 3.45 -1.02 9.73
N PHE A 120 2.20 -1.35 10.08
CA PHE A 120 1.08 -1.13 9.17
C PHE A 120 0.95 0.33 8.78
N TRP A 121 0.98 1.25 9.74
CA TRP A 121 0.78 2.68 9.43
C TRP A 121 1.93 3.23 8.59
N ALA A 122 3.16 2.75 8.79
CA ALA A 122 4.30 3.12 7.97
C ALA A 122 4.11 2.63 6.53
N ALA A 123 3.70 1.38 6.35
CA ALA A 123 3.38 0.82 5.04
C ALA A 123 2.19 1.52 4.37
N PHE A 124 1.14 1.84 5.13
CA PHE A 124 -0.04 2.54 4.63
C PHE A 124 0.30 3.94 4.14
N ILE A 125 1.07 4.70 4.92
CA ILE A 125 1.61 5.99 4.51
C ILE A 125 2.42 5.83 3.22
N TRP A 126 3.37 4.89 3.21
CA TRP A 126 4.26 4.70 2.07
C TRP A 126 3.50 4.32 0.80
N ASP A 127 2.52 3.42 0.89
CA ASP A 127 1.62 3.04 -0.20
C ASP A 127 0.90 4.26 -0.78
N LYS A 128 0.33 5.12 0.07
CA LYS A 128 -0.39 6.33 -0.38
C LYS A 128 0.55 7.36 -1.00
N SER A 129 1.71 7.59 -0.41
CA SER A 129 2.71 8.53 -0.93
C SER A 129 3.22 8.10 -2.29
N MET A 130 3.60 6.83 -2.46
CA MET A 130 4.05 6.30 -3.74
C MET A 130 2.93 6.31 -4.79
N SER A 131 1.72 5.91 -4.40
CA SER A 131 0.55 5.88 -5.29
C SER A 131 0.21 7.27 -5.81
N LEU A 132 0.21 8.26 -4.93
CA LEU A 132 -0.02 9.66 -5.31
C LEU A 132 1.09 10.19 -6.22
N ALA A 133 2.36 9.94 -5.87
CA ALA A 133 3.50 10.41 -6.65
C ALA A 133 3.58 9.79 -8.05
N LEU A 134 3.10 8.55 -8.22
CA LEU A 134 3.19 7.79 -9.47
C LEU A 134 1.88 7.70 -10.24
N GLY A 135 0.78 8.27 -9.72
CA GLY A 135 -0.55 8.15 -10.30
C GLY A 135 -1.07 6.71 -10.33
N ARG A 136 -0.71 5.89 -9.34
CA ARG A 136 -1.10 4.48 -9.22
C ARG A 136 -2.19 4.30 -8.17
N GLU A 137 -2.92 3.20 -8.25
CA GLU A 137 -3.89 2.84 -7.22
C GLU A 137 -3.20 2.28 -5.97
N PRO A 138 -3.57 2.75 -4.77
CA PRO A 138 -3.01 2.21 -3.53
C PRO A 138 -3.44 0.77 -3.25
N THR A 139 -2.54 -0.03 -2.68
CA THR A 139 -2.78 -1.45 -2.38
C THR A 139 -3.42 -1.67 -1.00
N LEU A 140 -3.02 -0.88 0.01
CA LEU A 140 -3.46 -1.09 1.39
C LEU A 140 -4.72 -0.28 1.70
N ALA A 141 -5.80 -0.96 2.09
CA ALA A 141 -7.01 -0.32 2.59
C ALA A 141 -6.81 0.21 4.02
N ALA A 142 -7.62 1.20 4.40
CA ALA A 142 -7.67 1.66 5.79
C ALA A 142 -8.18 0.53 6.72
N ARG A 143 -7.60 0.43 7.92
CA ARG A 143 -8.06 -0.53 8.93
C ARG A 143 -9.45 -0.16 9.43
N LYS A 144 -10.36 -1.14 9.47
CA LYS A 144 -11.70 -0.93 10.03
C LYS A 144 -11.59 -0.61 11.52
N ASN A 145 -12.37 0.36 11.98
CA ASN A 145 -12.47 0.76 13.39
C ASN A 145 -11.13 1.12 14.06
N ARG A 146 -10.15 1.60 13.27
CA ARG A 146 -8.81 1.86 13.77
C ARG A 146 -8.26 3.17 13.27
N ASP A 147 -7.91 4.02 14.22
CA ASP A 147 -7.43 5.37 13.96
C ASP A 147 -5.91 5.48 14.20
N PRO A 148 -5.15 6.28 13.45
CA PRO A 148 -3.73 6.51 13.74
C PRO A 148 -3.47 6.97 15.17
N SER A 149 -4.39 7.69 15.80
CA SER A 149 -4.29 8.16 17.18
C SER A 149 -4.22 7.01 18.20
N SER A 150 -4.67 5.81 17.83
CA SER A 150 -4.62 4.61 18.69
C SER A 150 -3.25 3.93 18.75
N MET A 151 -2.26 4.38 17.96
CA MET A 151 -0.90 3.83 18.02
C MET A 151 -0.31 4.03 19.41
N ALA A 152 0.32 3.02 19.98
CA ALA A 152 0.99 3.16 21.27
C ALA A 152 2.16 4.15 21.18
N ASP A 153 2.26 4.99 22.20
CA ASP A 153 3.37 5.93 22.36
C ASP A 153 4.46 5.27 23.20
N PHE A 154 5.66 5.15 22.63
CA PHE A 154 6.83 4.63 23.37
C PHE A 154 7.98 5.65 23.37
N ASP A 155 7.83 6.75 22.62
CA ASP A 155 8.75 7.86 22.63
C ASP A 155 8.12 8.97 23.48
N ASP A 156 8.93 9.75 24.19
CA ASP A 156 8.41 10.97 24.82
C ASP A 156 8.38 12.09 23.78
N ASP A 157 7.20 12.33 23.22
CA ASP A 157 6.98 13.41 22.25
C ASP A 157 7.29 14.81 22.80
N ASN A 158 7.28 14.98 24.12
CA ASN A 158 7.61 16.24 24.79
C ASN A 158 9.10 16.40 25.07
N GLU A 159 9.90 15.34 24.87
CA GLU A 159 11.35 15.42 25.04
C GLU A 159 11.91 16.46 24.04
N PRO A 160 12.75 17.40 24.49
CA PRO A 160 13.35 18.39 23.60
C PRO A 160 14.23 17.71 22.55
N TRP A 161 14.07 18.10 21.29
CA TRP A 161 14.94 17.66 20.22
C TRP A 161 16.32 18.30 20.36
N THR A 162 17.38 17.50 20.36
CA THR A 162 18.76 17.99 20.34
C THR A 162 19.49 17.54 19.07
N PRO A 163 20.42 18.37 18.53
CA PRO A 163 21.19 17.99 17.34
C PRO A 163 22.11 16.81 17.67
N TYR A 164 22.09 15.79 16.81
CA TYR A 164 22.83 14.53 17.01
C TYR A 164 24.37 14.70 17.00
N SER A 165 24.85 15.80 16.42
CA SER A 165 26.27 16.09 16.17
C SER A 165 26.73 17.43 16.75
N ALA A 166 25.90 18.10 17.56
CA ALA A 166 26.37 19.26 18.30
C ALA A 166 27.07 18.77 19.56
N ASP A 167 28.39 18.71 19.54
CA ASP A 167 29.14 18.78 20.80
C ASP A 167 28.72 20.10 21.47
N PRO A 168 28.24 20.10 22.74
CA PRO A 168 27.94 21.34 23.44
C PRO A 168 29.07 22.37 23.36
N ALA A 169 30.33 21.90 23.24
CA ALA A 169 31.52 22.75 23.09
C ALA A 169 31.74 23.30 21.67
N SER A 170 31.19 22.66 20.62
CA SER A 170 31.30 23.10 19.22
C SER A 170 30.03 23.79 18.70
N CYS A 171 29.05 24.00 19.58
CA CYS A 171 27.76 24.56 19.22
C CYS A 171 27.91 26.06 18.88
N SER A 172 27.39 26.48 17.72
CA SER A 172 27.44 27.89 17.33
C SER A 172 26.76 28.75 18.41
N PRO A 173 27.29 29.96 18.74
CA PRO A 173 26.72 30.83 19.77
C PRO A 173 25.21 31.11 19.59
N ALA A 174 24.71 31.05 18.36
CA ALA A 174 23.29 31.20 18.04
C ALA A 174 22.39 30.09 18.63
N PHE A 175 22.92 28.89 18.86
CA PHE A 175 22.18 27.76 19.43
C PHE A 175 22.31 27.67 20.96
N LEU A 176 23.24 28.42 21.58
CA LEU A 176 23.40 28.43 23.04
C LEU A 176 22.18 29.04 23.77
N SER A 177 21.46 29.96 23.12
CA SER A 177 20.23 30.57 23.65
C SER A 177 18.94 29.97 23.07
N TYR A 178 19.04 28.95 22.20
CA TYR A 178 17.88 28.37 21.54
C TYR A 178 17.15 27.40 22.48
N VAL A 179 15.85 27.60 22.68
CA VAL A 179 15.00 26.65 23.40
C VAL A 179 14.59 25.55 22.43
N TYR A 180 15.20 24.37 22.62
CA TYR A 180 14.90 23.18 21.83
C TYR A 180 13.41 22.85 21.89
N GLN A 181 12.81 22.69 20.71
CA GLN A 181 11.41 22.32 20.57
C GLN A 181 11.20 20.84 20.84
N PRO A 182 10.00 20.43 21.29
CA PRO A 182 9.67 19.01 21.48
C PRO A 182 9.84 18.22 20.17
N LYS A 183 10.30 16.97 20.27
CA LYS A 183 10.56 16.12 19.10
C LYS A 183 9.29 15.78 18.31
N GLN A 184 8.17 15.60 18.99
CA GLN A 184 6.84 15.31 18.39
C GLN A 184 6.85 14.22 17.30
N ARG A 185 7.63 13.14 17.49
CA ARG A 185 7.85 12.11 16.47
C ARG A 185 6.58 11.30 16.21
N VAL A 186 5.93 10.86 17.28
CA VAL A 186 4.74 10.02 17.18
C VAL A 186 3.54 10.88 16.75
N ALA A 187 3.42 12.10 17.26
CA ALA A 187 2.44 13.08 16.81
C ALA A 187 2.56 13.39 15.31
N ALA A 188 3.76 13.67 14.80
CA ALA A 188 3.98 13.92 13.37
C ALA A 188 3.63 12.70 12.52
N PHE A 189 4.01 11.50 12.96
CA PHE A 189 3.68 10.26 12.27
C PHE A 189 2.18 9.98 12.24
N ARG A 190 1.48 10.18 13.37
CA ARG A 190 0.01 10.09 13.47
C ARG A 190 -0.67 11.09 12.53
N PHE A 191 -0.21 12.34 12.52
CA PHE A 191 -0.75 13.38 11.63
C PHE A 191 -0.57 13.00 10.16
N TYR A 192 0.60 12.47 9.78
CA TYR A 192 0.84 12.07 8.40
C TYR A 192 -0.03 10.88 7.98
N ALA A 193 -0.24 9.91 8.87
CA ALA A 193 -1.20 8.82 8.64
C ALA A 193 -2.63 9.35 8.45
N HIS A 194 -3.05 10.35 9.25
CA HIS A 194 -4.35 11.02 9.11
C HIS A 194 -4.51 11.71 7.74
N VAL A 195 -3.48 12.46 7.30
CA VAL A 195 -3.48 13.07 5.97
C VAL A 195 -3.62 12.01 4.87
N CYS A 196 -2.92 10.88 5.00
CA CYS A 196 -3.02 9.77 4.04
C CYS A 196 -4.42 9.13 4.04
N LEU A 197 -5.08 9.03 5.20
CA LEU A 197 -6.47 8.54 5.29
C LEU A 197 -7.44 9.49 4.58
N VAL A 198 -7.36 10.79 4.88
CA VAL A 198 -8.21 11.80 4.24
C VAL A 198 -7.94 11.87 2.74
N GLY A 199 -6.66 11.87 2.33
CA GLY A 199 -6.26 11.84 0.93
C GLY A 199 -6.80 10.62 0.19
N CYS A 200 -6.75 9.43 0.81
CA CYS A 200 -7.35 8.23 0.25
C CYS A 200 -8.86 8.37 0.05
N LEU A 201 -9.58 8.95 1.01
CA LEU A 201 -11.03 9.18 0.90
C LEU A 201 -11.36 10.17 -0.22
N LEU A 202 -10.57 11.23 -0.38
CA LEU A 202 -10.77 12.22 -1.43
C LEU A 202 -10.48 11.63 -2.81
N VAL A 203 -9.34 10.97 -2.97
CA VAL A 203 -8.94 10.36 -4.24
C VAL A 203 -9.89 9.23 -4.64
N LEU A 204 -10.27 8.34 -3.72
CA LEU A 204 -11.25 7.30 -4.01
C LEU A 204 -12.63 7.89 -4.33
N ARG A 205 -13.04 8.98 -3.68
CA ARG A 205 -14.32 9.64 -3.98
C ARG A 205 -14.30 10.27 -5.37
N GLU A 206 -13.20 10.89 -5.77
CA GLU A 206 -13.04 11.43 -7.13
C GLU A 206 -12.93 10.34 -8.18
N THR A 207 -12.18 9.26 -7.93
CA THR A 207 -12.11 8.13 -8.87
C THR A 207 -13.43 7.39 -8.97
N HIS A 208 -14.20 7.23 -7.88
CA HIS A 208 -15.55 6.68 -7.92
C HIS A 208 -16.56 7.61 -8.61
N LEU A 209 -16.41 8.93 -8.48
CA LEU A 209 -17.21 9.91 -9.23
C LEU A 209 -16.87 9.84 -10.72
N LEU A 210 -15.59 9.75 -11.08
CA LEU A 210 -15.13 9.67 -12.46
C LEU A 210 -15.45 8.31 -13.10
N THR A 211 -15.34 7.19 -12.37
CA THR A 211 -15.78 5.88 -12.86
C THR A 211 -17.31 5.76 -12.88
N GLY A 212 -18.02 6.38 -11.94
CA GLY A 212 -19.47 6.52 -11.97
C GLY A 212 -19.95 7.34 -13.17
N LEU A 213 -19.28 8.45 -13.48
CA LEU A 213 -19.53 9.26 -14.67
C LEU A 213 -19.17 8.53 -15.96
N ARG A 214 -18.10 7.71 -15.98
CA ARG A 214 -17.77 6.83 -17.11
C ARG A 214 -18.82 5.73 -17.30
N HIS A 215 -19.30 5.09 -16.23
CA HIS A 215 -20.38 4.11 -16.33
C HIS A 215 -21.73 4.74 -16.72
N LEU A 216 -21.99 5.98 -16.31
CA LEU A 216 -23.15 6.75 -16.78
C LEU A 216 -22.99 7.17 -18.24
N ALA A 217 -21.79 7.58 -18.66
CA ALA A 217 -21.48 7.90 -20.05
C ALA A 217 -21.56 6.65 -20.95
N ASP A 218 -21.05 5.49 -20.51
CA ASP A 218 -21.16 4.22 -21.22
C ASP A 218 -22.60 3.71 -21.26
N ARG A 219 -23.41 3.94 -20.21
CA ARG A 219 -24.86 3.66 -20.23
C ARG A 219 -25.61 4.61 -21.18
N PHE A 220 -25.23 5.89 -21.23
CA PHE A 220 -25.77 6.85 -22.19
C PHE A 220 -25.36 6.52 -23.63
N PHE A 221 -24.13 6.06 -23.85
CA PHE A 221 -23.59 5.67 -25.16
C PHE A 221 -24.16 4.32 -25.63
N MET A 222 -24.36 3.35 -24.72
CA MET A 222 -25.08 2.12 -25.00
C MET A 222 -26.55 2.38 -25.31
N ALA A 223 -27.22 3.27 -24.57
CA ALA A 223 -28.61 3.66 -24.83
C ALA A 223 -28.79 4.39 -26.18
N SER A 224 -27.85 5.23 -26.60
CA SER A 224 -27.88 5.88 -27.92
C SER A 224 -27.55 4.92 -29.07
N SER A 225 -26.68 3.93 -28.86
CA SER A 225 -26.42 2.86 -29.84
C SER A 225 -27.63 1.92 -30.00
N TRP A 226 -28.36 1.62 -28.91
CA TRP A 226 -29.58 0.81 -28.95
C TRP A 226 -30.69 1.53 -29.73
N ASN A 227 -30.87 2.83 -29.51
CA ASN A 227 -31.84 3.64 -30.27
C ASN A 227 -31.49 3.72 -31.77
N SER A 228 -30.20 3.79 -32.09
CA SER A 228 -29.71 3.83 -33.47
C SER A 228 -29.86 2.48 -34.21
N THR A 229 -29.80 1.37 -33.47
CA THR A 229 -29.98 0.01 -34.03
C THR A 229 -31.46 -0.34 -34.15
N ALA A 230 -32.31 0.12 -33.23
CA ALA A 230 -33.77 0.02 -33.31
C ALA A 230 -34.35 0.84 -34.49
N GLN A 231 -33.80 2.02 -34.77
CA GLN A 231 -34.19 2.82 -35.95
C GLN A 231 -33.75 2.21 -37.29
N ARG A 232 -32.64 1.45 -37.31
CA ARG A 232 -32.18 0.72 -38.51
C ARG A 232 -32.91 -0.60 -38.73
N ALA A 233 -33.42 -1.24 -37.68
CA ALA A 233 -34.26 -2.43 -37.78
C ALA A 233 -35.70 -2.12 -38.24
N GLY A 234 -36.21 -0.91 -37.95
CA GLY A 234 -37.55 -0.47 -38.35
C GLY A 234 -37.72 -0.08 -39.82
N SER A 235 -36.63 0.05 -40.60
CA SER A 235 -36.69 0.51 -42.01
C SER A 235 -36.53 -0.60 -43.05
N LEU A 236 -36.48 -1.88 -42.66
CA LEU A 236 -36.25 -3.02 -43.57
C LEU A 236 -37.38 -4.05 -43.62
N SER A 237 -38.59 -3.77 -43.09
CA SER A 237 -39.74 -4.70 -43.23
C SER A 237 -41.04 -4.03 -43.72
N ALA A 238 -40.97 -3.13 -44.68
CA ALA A 238 -42.14 -2.62 -45.40
C ALA A 238 -42.01 -2.96 -46.88
N ASN A 239 -42.33 -4.20 -47.26
CA ASN A 239 -42.86 -4.60 -48.57
C ASN A 239 -42.92 -6.13 -48.69
N VAL A 240 -43.90 -6.77 -48.05
CA VAL A 240 -44.49 -8.04 -48.52
C VAL A 240 -45.95 -8.08 -48.01
N GLU A 241 -46.92 -8.13 -48.92
CA GLU A 241 -48.35 -8.34 -48.62
C GLU A 241 -48.61 -9.75 -48.05
N PRO A 242 -49.61 -9.93 -47.16
CA PRO A 242 -49.86 -11.20 -46.49
C PRO A 242 -50.76 -12.15 -47.32
N PRO A 243 -50.53 -13.49 -47.30
CA PRO A 243 -51.56 -14.44 -47.69
C PRO A 243 -52.54 -14.71 -46.53
N SER A 244 -53.81 -14.86 -46.89
CA SER A 244 -54.97 -15.08 -46.02
C SER A 244 -54.88 -16.37 -45.19
N LEU A 245 -55.21 -16.26 -43.90
CA LEU A 245 -55.44 -17.36 -42.96
C LEU A 245 -56.81 -18.03 -43.19
N SER A 246 -56.83 -19.36 -43.29
CA SER A 246 -58.00 -20.16 -42.93
C SER A 246 -57.62 -21.18 -41.84
N CYS A 247 -58.35 -21.10 -40.73
CA CYS A 247 -58.25 -21.96 -39.57
C CYS A 247 -58.76 -23.37 -39.87
N VAL A 248 -58.08 -24.41 -39.40
CA VAL A 248 -58.75 -25.66 -38.97
C VAL A 248 -58.00 -26.26 -37.76
N ASN A 249 -58.79 -26.47 -36.70
CA ASN A 249 -58.47 -27.19 -35.46
C ASN A 249 -58.03 -28.64 -35.71
N GLY A 250 -57.25 -29.21 -34.79
CA GLY A 250 -57.41 -30.62 -34.45
C GLY A 250 -56.15 -31.38 -34.03
N SER A 251 -56.22 -31.90 -32.79
CA SER A 251 -55.72 -33.22 -32.37
C SER A 251 -54.20 -33.51 -32.35
N MET A 252 -53.67 -33.63 -31.12
CA MET A 252 -52.66 -34.62 -30.70
C MET A 252 -53.02 -36.05 -31.19
N PRO A 253 -52.10 -37.04 -31.35
CA PRO A 253 -51.22 -37.50 -30.24
C PRO A 253 -49.90 -38.24 -30.57
N CYS A 254 -49.18 -38.55 -29.48
CA CYS A 254 -48.40 -39.78 -29.21
C CYS A 254 -47.12 -40.15 -30.00
N GLY A 255 -46.18 -40.71 -29.23
CA GLY A 255 -45.14 -41.65 -29.67
C GLY A 255 -43.73 -41.07 -29.55
N SER A 256 -42.92 -41.30 -28.51
CA SER A 256 -42.39 -42.53 -27.89
C SER A 256 -40.92 -42.73 -28.25
N LEU A 257 -40.14 -43.14 -27.22
CA LEU A 257 -38.89 -43.91 -27.26
C LEU A 257 -37.55 -43.14 -27.40
N SER A 258 -36.99 -42.79 -26.24
CA SER A 258 -35.80 -43.41 -25.59
C SER A 258 -34.41 -43.44 -26.29
N PRO A 259 -33.33 -43.57 -25.49
CA PRO A 259 -32.00 -42.98 -25.75
C PRO A 259 -30.93 -43.99 -26.18
N THR A 260 -29.76 -43.48 -26.60
CA THR A 260 -28.40 -44.07 -26.61
C THR A 260 -27.54 -43.11 -27.44
N ALA A 261 -26.28 -42.77 -27.15
CA ALA A 261 -25.28 -43.19 -26.17
C ALA A 261 -24.37 -41.98 -25.87
#